data_AF-A0A2H5FPW6-F1
#
_entry.id   AF-A0A2H5FPW6-F1
#
_cell.length_a   1.000
_cell.length_b   1.000
_cell.length_c   1.000
_cell.angle_alpha   90.00
_cell.angle_beta   90.00
_cell.angle_gamma   90.00
#
_symmetry.space_group_name_H-M   'P 1'
#
loop_
_entity.id
_entity.type
_entity.pdbx_description
1 polymer ?
#
loop_
_entity_poly.entity_id
_entity_poly.type
_entity_poly.pdbx_seq_one_letter_code
_entity_poly.pdbx_strand_id
1 'polypeptide(L)'
;MNMSIENGFLFLLNLLKNPNLYVAAVVGSVPGGITGGAVGALSGAFITPLFGLFTGYKDFQFGIDVNFIVGGAFGFIIGMFLGGALTGSIAIFKIYKNKSEIETLSKDNIADIFLPALGISIELSIGMAVGAVIGSLKLLGIGTAVGAAIGTVLILITTEIIKMNEKRKLRKH
;
A
#
# COMPACT_ATOMS: atom_id res chain seq x y z
N MET A 1 -15.82 21.42 0.99
CA MET A 1 -15.84 21.20 -0.47
C MET A 1 -16.19 19.73 -0.68
N ASN A 2 -17.46 19.43 -0.92
CA ASN A 2 -17.98 18.05 -0.95
C ASN A 2 -17.70 17.47 -2.34
N MET A 3 -16.53 16.86 -2.53
CA MET A 3 -16.27 16.07 -3.74
C MET A 3 -17.16 14.84 -3.68
N SER A 4 -18.18 14.78 -4.55
CA SER A 4 -18.87 13.53 -4.85
C SER A 4 -17.84 12.45 -5.22
N ILE A 5 -18.01 11.23 -4.72
CA ILE A 5 -17.08 10.11 -4.96
C ILE A 5 -16.86 9.89 -6.47
N GLU A 6 -17.89 10.13 -7.30
CA GLU A 6 -17.76 10.11 -8.77
C GLU A 6 -16.78 11.17 -9.29
N ASN A 7 -16.82 12.39 -8.74
CA ASN A 7 -15.94 13.48 -9.17
C ASN A 7 -14.48 13.22 -8.76
N GLY A 8 -14.26 12.57 -7.61
CA GLY A 8 -12.92 12.16 -7.16
C GLY A 8 -12.32 11.05 -8.02
N PHE A 9 -13.11 10.04 -8.38
CA PHE A 9 -12.66 8.94 -9.25
C PHE A 9 -12.35 9.43 -10.66
N LEU A 10 -13.22 10.26 -11.25
CA LEU A 10 -12.97 10.88 -12.56
C LEU A 10 -11.73 11.76 -12.55
N PHE A 11 -11.48 12.49 -11.46
CA PHE A 11 -10.26 13.28 -11.29
C PHE A 11 -8.99 12.41 -11.27
N LEU A 12 -9.01 11.30 -10.54
CA LEU A 12 -7.92 10.32 -10.53
C LEU A 12 -7.65 9.72 -11.92
N LEU A 13 -8.70 9.34 -12.64
CA LEU A 13 -8.59 8.86 -14.01
C LEU A 13 -8.00 9.92 -14.95
N ASN A 14 -8.35 11.19 -14.75
CA ASN A 14 -7.80 12.29 -15.54
C ASN A 14 -6.32 12.54 -15.21
N LEU A 15 -5.90 12.39 -13.95
CA LEU A 15 -4.49 12.45 -13.56
C LEU A 15 -3.68 11.32 -14.22
N LEU A 16 -4.23 10.11 -14.30
CA LEU A 16 -3.55 8.98 -14.93
C LEU A 16 -3.40 9.10 -16.46
N LYS A 17 -4.06 10.07 -17.11
CA LYS A 17 -3.77 10.39 -18.51
C LYS A 17 -2.40 11.01 -18.69
N ASN A 18 -1.83 11.61 -17.63
CA ASN A 18 -0.45 12.05 -17.66
C ASN A 18 0.48 10.82 -17.56
N PRO A 19 1.33 10.55 -18.57
CA PRO A 19 2.17 9.35 -18.60
C PRO A 19 3.14 9.26 -17.41
N ASN A 20 3.56 10.40 -16.85
CA ASN A 20 4.43 10.43 -15.68
C ASN A 20 3.70 9.96 -14.43
N LEU A 21 2.46 10.41 -14.23
CA LEU A 21 1.63 9.98 -13.11
C LEU A 21 1.17 8.54 -13.26
N TYR A 22 0.94 8.07 -14.49
CA TYR A 22 0.68 6.66 -14.77
C TYR A 22 1.85 5.77 -14.34
N VAL A 23 3.08 6.09 -14.77
CA VAL A 23 4.27 5.35 -14.36
C VAL A 23 4.44 5.38 -12.83
N ALA A 24 4.26 6.55 -12.20
CA ALA A 24 4.32 6.66 -10.75
C ALA A 24 3.26 5.79 -10.05
N ALA A 25 2.05 5.70 -10.59
CA ALA A 25 0.97 4.87 -10.08
C ALA A 25 1.32 3.38 -10.14
N VAL A 26 1.73 2.91 -11.33
CA VAL A 26 2.06 1.50 -11.56
C VAL A 26 3.22 1.07 -10.67
N VAL A 27 4.34 1.80 -10.75
CA VAL A 27 5.55 1.49 -9.98
C VAL A 27 5.30 1.64 -8.48
N GLY A 28 4.54 2.68 -8.10
CA GLY A 28 4.15 2.94 -6.71
C GLY A 28 3.19 1.90 -6.14
N SER A 29 2.43 1.19 -6.96
CA SER A 29 1.47 0.17 -6.49
C SER A 29 2.12 -1.18 -6.23
N VAL A 30 3.22 -1.53 -6.91
CA VAL A 30 3.77 -2.90 -6.88
C VAL A 30 4.25 -3.31 -5.48
N PRO A 31 5.15 -2.56 -4.80
CA PRO A 31 5.59 -2.94 -3.45
C PRO A 31 4.42 -3.03 -2.45
N GLY A 32 3.54 -2.04 -2.46
CA GLY A 32 2.38 -2.00 -1.57
C GLY A 32 1.38 -3.12 -1.84
N GLY A 33 1.20 -3.52 -3.10
CA GLY A 33 0.37 -4.66 -3.47
C GLY A 33 0.94 -5.99 -2.99
N ILE A 34 2.27 -6.16 -3.08
CA ILE A 34 2.93 -7.35 -2.54
C ILE A 34 2.79 -7.41 -1.01
N THR A 35 3.13 -6.33 -0.31
CA THR A 35 3.03 -6.31 1.16
C THR A 35 1.59 -6.38 1.63
N GLY A 36 0.69 -5.64 0.99
CA GLY A 36 -0.74 -5.67 1.28
C GLY A 36 -1.32 -7.06 1.04
N GLY A 37 -0.92 -7.74 -0.02
CA GLY A 37 -1.31 -9.13 -0.29
C GLY A 37 -0.84 -10.08 0.80
N ALA A 38 0.43 -9.98 1.23
CA ALA A 38 0.95 -10.81 2.32
C ALA A 38 0.23 -10.54 3.65
N VAL A 39 0.04 -9.28 4.02
CA VAL A 39 -0.70 -8.87 5.22
C VAL A 39 -2.14 -9.36 5.14
N GLY A 40 -2.80 -9.16 4.02
CA GLY A 40 -4.17 -9.59 3.78
C GLY A 40 -4.32 -11.10 3.84
N ALA A 41 -3.39 -11.86 3.28
CA ALA A 41 -3.40 -13.32 3.35
C ALA A 41 -3.31 -13.81 4.79
N LEU A 42 -2.34 -13.29 5.55
CA LEU A 42 -2.19 -13.64 6.96
C LEU A 42 -3.43 -13.22 7.75
N SER A 43 -3.91 -11.99 7.57
CA SER A 43 -5.10 -11.50 8.26
C SER A 43 -6.34 -12.34 7.94
N GLY A 44 -6.60 -12.60 6.66
CA GLY A 44 -7.75 -13.37 6.19
C GLY A 44 -7.72 -14.82 6.68
N ALA A 45 -6.55 -15.48 6.61
CA ALA A 45 -6.41 -16.85 7.08
C ALA A 45 -6.78 -17.02 8.56
N PHE A 46 -6.47 -16.03 9.41
CA PHE A 46 -6.78 -16.08 10.85
C PHE A 46 -8.15 -15.47 11.23
N ILE A 47 -8.77 -14.68 10.34
CA ILE A 47 -10.10 -14.10 10.56
C ILE A 47 -11.22 -15.04 10.09
N THR A 48 -11.07 -15.67 8.92
CA THR A 48 -12.12 -16.50 8.31
C THR A 48 -12.60 -17.67 9.17
N PRO A 49 -11.75 -18.40 9.92
CA PRO A 49 -12.20 -19.46 10.82
C PRO A 49 -13.21 -18.98 11.89
N LEU A 50 -13.18 -17.70 12.27
CA LEU A 50 -14.11 -17.11 13.24
C LEU A 50 -15.57 -17.10 12.73
N PHE A 51 -15.76 -17.16 11.41
CA PHE A 51 -17.09 -17.19 10.79
C PHE A 51 -17.60 -18.60 10.52
N GLY A 52 -16.75 -19.63 10.67
CA GLY A 52 -17.16 -21.04 10.57
C GLY A 52 -17.78 -21.45 9.23
N LEU A 53 -17.40 -20.81 8.12
CA LEU A 53 -18.04 -21.01 6.81
C LEU A 53 -17.73 -22.38 6.18
N PHE A 54 -16.55 -22.95 6.47
CA PHE A 54 -16.07 -24.23 5.92
C PHE A 54 -15.58 -25.20 7.01
N THR A 55 -16.10 -25.08 8.23
CA THR A 55 -15.70 -25.94 9.37
C THR A 55 -15.87 -27.42 9.05
N GLY A 56 -14.84 -28.22 9.37
CA GLY A 56 -14.83 -29.67 9.15
C GLY A 56 -14.31 -30.10 7.78
N TYR A 57 -14.14 -29.18 6.83
CA TYR A 57 -13.49 -29.48 5.56
C TYR A 57 -11.98 -29.28 5.68
N LYS A 58 -11.23 -30.35 5.40
CA LYS A 58 -9.78 -30.34 5.32
C LYS A 58 -9.35 -30.61 3.89
N ASP A 59 -8.24 -30.01 3.47
CA ASP A 59 -7.64 -30.37 2.21
C ASP A 59 -7.14 -31.83 2.22
N PHE A 60 -7.11 -32.43 1.03
CA PHE A 60 -6.71 -33.84 0.89
C PHE A 60 -5.19 -34.04 0.94
N GLN A 61 -4.39 -32.98 0.73
CA GLN A 61 -2.93 -33.10 0.64
C GLN A 61 -2.20 -32.85 1.96
N PHE A 62 -2.66 -31.92 2.80
CA PHE A 62 -1.94 -31.48 3.99
C PHE A 62 -2.77 -31.55 5.29
N GLY A 63 -4.06 -31.91 5.21
CA GLY A 63 -5.00 -31.89 6.32
C GLY A 63 -5.29 -30.48 6.86
N ILE A 64 -5.02 -29.44 6.08
CA ILE A 64 -5.20 -28.03 6.46
C ILE A 64 -6.69 -27.68 6.36
N ASP A 65 -7.21 -26.97 7.35
CA ASP A 65 -8.59 -26.52 7.36
C ASP A 65 -8.83 -25.52 6.20
N VAL A 66 -9.83 -25.81 5.38
CA VAL A 66 -10.17 -25.04 4.17
C VAL A 66 -10.50 -23.58 4.51
N ASN A 67 -10.97 -23.26 5.72
CA ASN A 67 -11.18 -21.89 6.16
C ASN A 67 -9.90 -21.04 6.10
N PHE A 68 -8.74 -21.62 6.45
CA PHE A 68 -7.46 -20.91 6.40
C PHE A 68 -7.04 -20.64 4.96
N ILE A 69 -7.22 -21.61 4.08
CA ILE A 69 -6.84 -21.51 2.66
C ILE A 69 -7.71 -20.46 1.97
N VAL A 70 -9.04 -20.59 2.10
CA VAL A 70 -10.00 -19.67 1.47
C VAL A 70 -9.88 -18.27 2.06
N GLY A 71 -9.76 -18.16 3.38
CA GLY A 71 -9.52 -16.90 4.06
C GLY A 71 -8.23 -16.23 3.62
N GLY A 72 -7.14 -16.99 3.51
CA GLY A 72 -5.86 -16.52 3.01
C GLY A 72 -5.93 -16.06 1.56
N ALA A 73 -6.62 -16.79 0.69
CA ALA A 73 -6.78 -16.42 -0.71
C ALA A 73 -7.58 -15.12 -0.90
N PHE A 74 -8.76 -15.01 -0.26
CA PHE A 74 -9.54 -13.77 -0.31
C PHE A 74 -8.81 -12.60 0.34
N GLY A 75 -8.18 -12.86 1.49
CA GLY A 75 -7.35 -11.90 2.18
C GLY A 75 -6.21 -11.39 1.31
N PHE A 76 -5.53 -12.28 0.57
CA PHE A 76 -4.46 -11.91 -0.35
C PHE A 76 -4.95 -10.98 -1.46
N ILE A 77 -6.07 -11.32 -2.11
CA ILE A 77 -6.63 -10.52 -3.20
C ILE A 77 -7.03 -9.13 -2.69
N ILE A 78 -7.81 -9.08 -1.61
CA ILE A 78 -8.28 -7.81 -1.02
C ILE A 78 -7.08 -6.98 -0.55
N GLY A 79 -6.15 -7.61 0.15
CA GLY A 79 -4.94 -6.97 0.66
C GLY A 79 -4.06 -6.42 -0.46
N MET A 80 -3.90 -7.15 -1.56
CA MET A 80 -3.14 -6.71 -2.72
C MET A 80 -3.76 -5.46 -3.35
N PHE A 81 -5.09 -5.46 -3.54
CA PHE A 81 -5.78 -4.29 -4.07
C PHE A 81 -5.67 -3.08 -3.13
N LEU A 82 -5.93 -3.26 -1.84
CA LEU A 82 -5.88 -2.17 -0.86
C LEU A 82 -4.46 -1.61 -0.69
N GLY A 83 -3.47 -2.49 -0.53
CA GLY A 83 -2.08 -2.10 -0.37
C GLY A 83 -1.54 -1.39 -1.61
N GLY A 84 -1.80 -1.92 -2.80
CA GLY A 84 -1.36 -1.31 -4.06
C GLY A 84 -2.07 0.01 -4.36
N ALA A 85 -3.38 0.10 -4.10
CA ALA A 85 -4.13 1.34 -4.26
C ALA A 85 -3.63 2.43 -3.31
N LEU A 86 -3.34 2.08 -2.05
CA LEU A 86 -2.82 3.02 -1.06
C LEU A 86 -1.45 3.57 -1.46
N THR A 87 -0.47 2.70 -1.72
CA THR A 87 0.89 3.15 -2.04
C THR A 87 0.96 3.83 -3.40
N GLY A 88 0.20 3.34 -4.39
CA GLY A 88 0.06 3.97 -5.70
C GLY A 88 -0.52 5.39 -5.59
N SER A 89 -1.60 5.56 -4.82
CA SER A 89 -2.22 6.88 -4.62
C SER A 89 -1.28 7.88 -3.94
N ILE A 90 -0.53 7.43 -2.92
CA ILE A 90 0.44 8.29 -2.21
C ILE A 90 1.62 8.65 -3.14
N ALA A 91 2.10 7.70 -3.94
CA ALA A 91 3.15 7.95 -4.92
C ALA A 91 2.70 8.99 -5.96
N ILE A 92 1.51 8.83 -6.56
CA ILE A 92 0.91 9.82 -7.48
C ILE A 92 0.87 11.19 -6.80
N PHE A 93 0.32 11.29 -5.60
CA PHE A 93 0.17 12.56 -4.89
C PHE A 93 1.51 13.26 -4.64
N LYS A 94 2.52 12.52 -4.17
CA LYS A 94 3.86 13.08 -3.89
C LYS A 94 4.61 13.47 -5.16
N ILE A 95 4.45 12.74 -6.27
CA ILE A 95 5.05 13.10 -7.55
C ILE A 95 4.33 14.31 -8.15
N TYR A 96 3.00 14.30 -8.19
CA TYR A 96 2.19 15.41 -8.70
C TYR A 96 2.53 16.74 -8.00
N LYS A 97 2.68 16.72 -6.67
CA LYS A 97 3.03 17.92 -5.89
C LYS A 97 4.44 18.46 -6.18
N ASN A 98 5.39 17.61 -6.56
CA ASN A 98 6.80 17.99 -6.69
C ASN A 98 7.27 18.17 -8.15
N LYS A 99 6.55 17.61 -9.13
CA LYS A 99 6.95 17.57 -10.55
C LYS A 99 5.77 17.81 -11.50
N SER A 100 4.90 18.76 -11.18
CA SER A 100 3.69 19.07 -11.96
C SER A 100 3.93 19.54 -13.40
N GLU A 101 5.17 19.92 -13.75
CA GLU A 101 5.48 20.59 -15.03
C GLU A 101 6.08 19.67 -16.10
N ILE A 102 6.38 18.41 -15.78
CA ILE A 102 6.92 17.49 -16.79
C ILE A 102 5.73 16.84 -17.50
N GLU A 103 5.39 17.30 -18.70
CA GLU A 103 4.29 16.75 -19.52
C GLU A 103 4.74 15.66 -20.50
N THR A 104 6.05 15.53 -20.75
CA THR A 104 6.58 14.56 -21.70
C THR A 104 7.41 13.49 -21.01
N LEU A 105 6.98 12.22 -21.12
CA LEU A 105 7.77 11.08 -20.67
C LEU A 105 8.80 10.73 -21.75
N SER A 106 10.08 10.75 -21.41
CA SER A 106 11.20 10.35 -22.28
C SER A 106 12.08 9.32 -21.57
N LYS A 107 12.92 8.61 -22.33
CA LYS A 107 13.89 7.68 -21.74
C LYS A 107 14.85 8.36 -20.77
N ASP A 108 15.10 9.65 -20.95
CA ASP A 108 16.06 10.41 -20.16
C ASP A 108 15.46 10.87 -18.82
N ASN A 109 14.12 10.98 -18.71
CA ASN A 109 13.43 11.47 -17.52
C ASN A 109 12.57 10.42 -16.80
N ILE A 110 12.43 9.20 -17.35
CA ILE A 110 11.63 8.15 -16.72
C ILE A 110 12.19 7.74 -15.35
N ALA A 111 13.51 7.68 -15.23
CA ALA A 111 14.18 7.32 -13.97
C ALA A 111 13.87 8.34 -12.85
N ASP A 112 13.72 9.61 -13.23
CA ASP A 112 13.43 10.72 -12.33
C ASP A 112 12.02 10.70 -11.73
N ILE A 113 11.13 9.86 -12.28
CA ILE A 113 9.77 9.62 -11.78
C ILE A 113 9.67 8.23 -11.16
N PHE A 114 10.26 7.25 -11.85
CA PHE A 114 10.27 5.85 -11.44
C PHE A 114 10.94 5.66 -10.07
N LEU A 115 12.17 6.15 -9.90
CA LEU A 115 12.94 5.90 -8.68
C LEU A 115 12.30 6.55 -7.45
N PRO A 116 11.84 7.82 -7.51
CA PRO A 116 11.15 8.40 -6.35
C PRO A 116 9.81 7.73 -6.05
N ALA A 117 9.02 7.34 -7.06
CA ALA A 117 7.75 6.63 -6.86
C ALA A 117 7.98 5.26 -6.21
N LEU A 118 8.97 4.50 -6.70
CA LEU A 118 9.38 3.22 -6.13
C LEU A 118 9.86 3.39 -4.68
N GLY A 119 10.73 4.38 -4.43
CA GLY A 119 11.26 4.65 -3.09
C GLY A 119 10.17 4.97 -2.08
N ILE A 120 9.21 5.84 -2.43
CA ILE A 120 8.05 6.14 -1.60
C ILE A 120 7.25 4.87 -1.30
N SER A 121 7.01 4.04 -2.32
CA SER A 121 6.24 2.82 -2.15
C SER A 121 6.93 1.79 -1.26
N ILE A 122 8.25 1.60 -1.43
CA ILE A 122 9.04 0.70 -0.58
C ILE A 122 9.01 1.17 0.88
N GLU A 123 9.19 2.47 1.12
CA GLU A 123 9.15 3.04 2.48
C GLU A 123 7.81 2.77 3.16
N LEU A 124 6.69 2.99 2.44
CA LEU A 124 5.35 2.68 2.93
C LEU A 124 5.13 1.19 3.17
N SER A 125 5.66 0.36 2.28
CA SER A 125 5.57 -1.10 2.35
C SER A 125 6.32 -1.66 3.55
N ILE A 126 7.48 -1.09 3.88
CA ILE A 126 8.23 -1.41 5.10
C ILE A 126 7.43 -1.01 6.34
N GLY A 127 6.85 0.20 6.36
CA GLY A 127 5.97 0.63 7.46
C GLY A 127 4.79 -0.31 7.67
N MET A 128 4.16 -0.71 6.57
CA MET A 128 3.06 -1.67 6.56
C MET A 128 3.49 -3.03 7.11
N ALA A 129 4.61 -3.58 6.64
CA ALA A 129 5.11 -4.89 7.05
C ALA A 129 5.53 -4.90 8.53
N VAL A 130 6.29 -3.90 8.98
CA VAL A 130 6.72 -3.78 10.38
C VAL A 130 5.53 -3.59 11.29
N GLY A 131 4.58 -2.72 10.91
CA GLY A 131 3.35 -2.53 11.64
C GLY A 131 2.54 -3.83 11.75
N ALA A 132 2.43 -4.58 10.65
CA ALA A 132 1.74 -5.87 10.62
C ALA A 132 2.38 -6.88 11.57
N VAL A 133 3.71 -6.99 11.56
CA VAL A 133 4.46 -7.88 12.46
C VAL A 133 4.19 -7.48 13.92
N ILE A 134 4.31 -6.21 14.28
CA ILE A 134 4.06 -5.74 15.65
C ILE A 134 2.62 -6.02 16.08
N GLY A 135 1.65 -5.73 15.21
CA GLY A 135 0.24 -5.98 15.49
C GLY A 135 -0.08 -7.47 15.67
N SER A 136 0.57 -8.32 14.87
CA SER A 136 0.41 -9.78 14.93
C SER A 136 0.91 -10.38 16.24
N LEU A 137 1.89 -9.76 16.90
CA LEU A 137 2.38 -10.18 18.22
C LEU A 137 1.30 -10.07 19.30
N LYS A 138 0.37 -9.12 19.16
CA LYS A 138 -0.74 -8.93 20.11
C LYS A 138 -1.95 -9.77 19.75
N LEU A 139 -2.31 -9.79 18.47
CA LEU A 139 -3.47 -10.52 17.97
C LEU A 139 -3.28 -10.87 16.49
N LEU A 140 -3.19 -12.16 16.17
CA LEU A 140 -3.21 -12.63 14.78
C LEU A 140 -4.54 -12.27 14.09
N GLY A 141 -4.52 -12.16 12.77
CA GLY A 141 -5.72 -11.78 12.02
C GLY A 141 -5.94 -10.27 12.05
N ILE A 142 -6.79 -9.82 12.98
CA ILE A 142 -7.21 -8.41 13.11
C ILE A 142 -6.02 -7.53 13.52
N GLY A 143 -5.20 -7.98 14.49
CA GLY A 143 -4.05 -7.20 14.93
C GLY A 143 -3.01 -7.03 13.82
N THR A 144 -2.81 -8.02 12.95
CA THR A 144 -1.98 -7.90 11.74
C THR A 144 -2.49 -6.79 10.81
N ALA A 145 -3.80 -6.74 10.53
CA ALA A 145 -4.38 -5.72 9.65
C ALA A 145 -4.32 -4.31 10.26
N VAL A 146 -4.68 -4.18 11.54
CA VAL A 146 -4.66 -2.90 12.26
C VAL A 146 -3.23 -2.41 12.44
N GLY A 147 -2.31 -3.30 12.77
CA GLY A 147 -0.89 -3.01 12.89
C GLY A 147 -0.31 -2.48 11.58
N ALA A 148 -0.65 -3.11 10.45
CA ALA A 148 -0.25 -2.65 9.13
C ALA A 148 -0.71 -1.22 8.85
N ALA A 149 -1.98 -0.92 9.12
CA ALA A 149 -2.54 0.42 8.95
C ALA A 149 -1.83 1.46 9.83
N ILE A 150 -1.60 1.15 11.11
CA ILE A 150 -0.90 2.05 12.04
C ILE A 150 0.55 2.28 11.59
N GLY A 151 1.26 1.21 11.19
CA GLY A 151 2.64 1.30 10.73
C GLY A 151 2.78 2.18 9.49
N THR A 152 1.85 2.07 8.53
CA THR A 152 1.83 2.95 7.37
C THR A 152 1.56 4.41 7.74
N VAL A 153 0.62 4.69 8.65
CA VAL A 153 0.34 6.05 9.13
C VAL A 153 1.56 6.65 9.84
N LEU A 154 2.25 5.87 10.67
CA LEU A 154 3.46 6.33 11.37
C LEU A 154 4.60 6.68 10.40
N ILE A 155 4.83 5.86 9.37
CA ILE A 155 5.79 6.19 8.32
C ILE A 155 5.40 7.50 7.63
N LEU A 156 4.13 7.65 7.24
CA LEU A 156 3.68 8.88 6.57
C LEU A 156 3.95 10.14 7.39
N ILE A 157 3.72 10.09 8.70
CA ILE A 157 3.98 11.22 9.60
C ILE A 157 5.48 11.45 9.79
N THR A 158 6.24 10.39 10.07
CA THR A 158 7.67 10.49 10.40
C THR A 158 8.51 10.95 9.20
N THR A 159 8.24 10.44 7.99
CA THR A 159 8.94 10.85 6.78
C THR A 159 8.77 12.35 6.49
N GLU A 160 7.57 12.91 6.68
CA GLU A 160 7.34 14.34 6.48
C GLU A 160 8.08 15.19 7.52
N ILE A 161 8.09 14.77 8.79
CA ILE A 161 8.83 15.45 9.86
C ILE A 161 10.34 15.45 9.58
N ILE A 162 10.90 14.31 9.16
CA ILE A 162 12.33 14.19 8.84
C ILE A 162 12.70 15.13 7.69
N LYS A 163 11.92 15.12 6.60
CA LYS A 163 12.14 16.00 5.45
C LYS A 163 12.04 17.48 5.81
N MET A 164 11.10 17.85 6.69
CA MET A 164 10.99 19.23 7.18
C MET A 164 12.24 19.65 7.97
N ASN A 165 12.79 18.75 8.78
CA ASN A 165 13.95 19.06 9.61
C ASN A 165 15.24 19.21 8.79
N GLU A 166 15.44 18.36 7.78
CA GLU A 166 16.58 18.48 6.85
C GLU A 166 16.55 19.81 6.09
N LYS A 167 15.39 20.20 5.55
CA LYS A 167 15.22 21.50 4.88
C LYS A 167 15.53 22.68 5.80
N ARG A 168 15.23 22.58 7.10
CA ARG A 168 15.57 23.63 8.08
C ARG A 168 17.07 23.70 8.35
N LYS A 169 17.78 22.57 8.39
CA LYS A 169 19.25 22.55 8.57
C LYS A 169 19.97 23.17 7.38
N LEU A 170 19.53 22.86 6.15
CA LEU A 170 20.12 23.42 4.92
C LEU A 170 19.90 24.92 4.74
N ARG A 171 18.87 25.52 5.37
CA ARG A 171 18.65 26.99 5.35
C ARG A 171 19.46 27.76 6.40
N LYS A 172 20.13 27.06 7.32
CA LYS A 172 20.95 27.67 8.38
C LYS A 172 22.43 27.72 8.03
N HIS A 173 22.82 27.17 6.89
CA HIS A 173 24.14 27.26 6.28
C HIS A 173 24.02 28.01 4.95
#